data_AF-A0A7J3QRZ0-F1
#
_entry.id   AF-A0A7J3QRZ0-F1
#
_cell.length_a   1.000
_cell.length_b   1.000
_cell.length_c   1.000
_cell.angle_alpha   90.00
_cell.angle_beta   90.00
_cell.angle_gamma   90.00
#
_symmetry.space_group_name_H-M   'P 1'
#
loop_
_entity.id
_entity.type
_entity.pdbx_description
1 polymer ?
#
loop_
_entity_poly.entity_id
_entity_poly.type
_entity_poly.pdbx_seq_one_letter_code
_entity_poly.pdbx_strand_id
1 'polypeptide(L)'
;MSWVEGIINFFNFIGSIVCHQKPERTLVVGGHSLPVCARDTGAFIGLDIGYITLIFLRDKDASGPPNLFLTLAMSAPLYVDSFGQLFGFWTSNNDLRLFTGILFGMSLTPFLVYALSLTFFKGKIPLLKRIQPKNADLNAKDSWFNVKAMGTNMLISILLFAGIKSIVGNEFSLF
;
A
#
# COMPACT_ATOMS: atom_id res chain seq x y z
N MET A 1 22.15 -24.99 9.07
CA MET A 1 21.18 -23.98 8.61
C MET A 1 20.14 -24.71 7.79
N SER A 2 18.88 -24.73 8.22
CA SER A 2 17.82 -25.24 7.34
C SER A 2 17.62 -24.24 6.19
N TRP A 3 17.29 -24.69 4.98
CA TRP A 3 17.03 -23.77 3.86
C TRP A 3 15.90 -22.76 4.16
N VAL A 4 14.97 -23.14 5.03
CA VAL A 4 13.88 -22.29 5.53
C VAL A 4 14.41 -21.11 6.34
N GLU A 5 15.33 -21.33 7.29
CA GLU A 5 15.98 -20.26 8.06
C GLU A 5 16.74 -19.29 7.14
N GLY A 6 17.40 -19.82 6.11
CA GLY A 6 18.09 -18.99 5.11
C GLY A 6 17.13 -18.04 4.39
N ILE A 7 15.97 -18.53 3.98
CA ILE A 7 14.92 -17.73 3.33
C ILE A 7 14.36 -16.68 4.30
N ILE A 8 14.03 -17.07 5.53
CA ILE A 8 13.51 -16.14 6.55
C ILE A 8 14.51 -15.03 6.83
N ASN A 9 15.79 -15.36 7.03
CA ASN A 9 16.84 -14.38 7.29
C ASN A 9 17.06 -13.43 6.12
N PHE A 10 16.98 -13.94 4.88
CA PHE A 10 17.05 -13.09 3.69
C PHE A 10 15.91 -12.07 3.65
N PHE A 11 14.66 -12.51 3.82
CA PHE A 11 13.53 -11.58 3.84
C PHE A 11 13.56 -10.62 5.02
N ASN A 12 14.00 -11.07 6.20
CA ASN A 12 14.18 -10.20 7.37
C ASN A 12 15.26 -9.15 7.11
N PHE A 13 16.36 -9.51 6.46
CA PHE A 13 17.39 -8.54 6.08
C PHE A 13 16.83 -7.46 5.16
N ILE A 14 16.10 -7.84 4.10
CA ILE A 14 15.44 -6.87 3.21
C ILE A 14 14.43 -6.01 3.96
N GLY A 15 13.61 -6.62 4.83
CA GLY A 15 12.62 -5.93 5.65
C GLY A 15 13.25 -4.89 6.60
N SER A 16 14.41 -5.18 7.18
CA SER A 16 15.11 -4.27 8.10
C SER A 16 15.58 -2.96 7.46
N ILE A 17 15.67 -2.91 6.12
CA ILE A 17 16.05 -1.70 5.38
C ILE A 17 14.93 -0.63 5.48
N VAL A 18 13.67 -1.07 5.60
CA VAL A 18 12.50 -0.19 5.55
C VAL A 18 11.66 -0.23 6.83
N CYS A 19 11.84 -1.25 7.66
CA CYS A 19 11.04 -1.52 8.86
C CYS A 19 11.93 -1.77 10.08
N HIS A 20 11.47 -1.32 11.25
CA HIS A 20 12.12 -1.61 12.53
C HIS A 20 11.84 -3.03 13.06
N GLN A 21 10.89 -3.76 12.45
CA GLN A 21 10.56 -5.16 12.80
C GLN A 21 10.24 -5.39 14.29
N LYS A 22 9.60 -4.40 14.93
CA LYS A 22 9.20 -4.49 16.33
C LYS A 22 8.22 -5.66 16.53
N PRO A 23 8.51 -6.65 17.41
CA PRO A 23 7.67 -7.83 17.58
C PRO A 23 6.21 -7.50 17.87
N GLU A 24 5.95 -6.50 18.72
CA GLU A 24 4.60 -6.07 19.11
C GLU A 24 3.80 -5.45 17.95
N ARG A 25 4.46 -5.08 16.84
CA ARG A 25 3.85 -4.48 15.66
C ARG A 25 3.79 -5.41 14.46
N THR A 26 4.31 -6.62 14.60
CA THR A 26 4.55 -7.55 13.49
C THR A 26 3.49 -8.64 13.49
N LEU A 27 2.93 -8.94 12.32
CA LEU A 27 1.96 -10.02 12.18
C LEU A 27 2.68 -11.37 12.25
N VAL A 28 2.03 -12.36 12.86
CA VAL A 28 2.52 -13.74 12.92
C VAL A 28 1.61 -14.60 12.05
N VAL A 29 2.19 -15.36 11.12
CA VAL A 29 1.46 -16.27 10.23
C VAL A 29 2.10 -17.63 10.30
N GLY A 30 1.33 -18.66 10.63
CA GLY A 30 1.85 -20.03 10.73
C GLY A 30 3.00 -20.20 11.73
N GLY A 31 2.98 -19.45 12.84
CA GLY A 31 4.03 -19.50 13.88
C GLY A 31 5.29 -18.68 13.57
N HIS A 32 5.32 -17.94 12.45
CA HIS A 32 6.45 -17.10 12.07
C HIS A 32 6.05 -15.63 11.93
N SER A 33 6.88 -14.73 12.48
CA SER A 33 6.73 -13.30 12.27
C SER A 33 7.00 -12.93 10.81
N LEU A 34 6.16 -12.07 10.24
CA LEU A 34 6.41 -11.48 8.94
C LEU A 34 7.69 -10.62 8.96
N PRO A 35 8.35 -10.44 7.80
CA PRO A 35 9.61 -9.70 7.73
C PRO A 35 9.44 -8.19 7.93
N VAL A 36 8.22 -7.67 8.05
CA VAL A 36 7.94 -6.25 8.31
C VAL A 36 6.70 -6.11 9.18
N CYS A 37 6.49 -4.93 9.77
CA CYS A 37 5.35 -4.68 10.65
C CYS A 37 4.01 -4.70 9.89
N ALA A 38 2.90 -4.76 10.64
CA ALA A 38 1.55 -4.80 10.09
C ALA A 38 1.25 -3.61 9.15
N ARG A 39 1.80 -2.42 9.45
CA ARG A 39 1.62 -1.24 8.61
C ARG A 39 2.31 -1.38 7.25
N ASP A 40 3.57 -1.77 7.25
CA ASP A 40 4.36 -1.91 6.02
C ASP A 40 3.84 -3.10 5.19
N THR A 41 3.43 -4.17 5.87
CA THR A 41 2.69 -5.29 5.23
C THR A 41 1.47 -4.77 4.50
N GLY A 42 0.65 -3.94 5.17
CA GLY A 42 -0.51 -3.30 4.57
C GLY A 42 -0.14 -2.40 3.38
N ALA A 43 0.91 -1.60 3.51
CA ALA A 43 1.36 -0.71 2.44
C ALA A 43 1.81 -1.49 1.19
N PHE A 44 2.56 -2.57 1.35
CA PHE A 44 2.97 -3.42 0.21
C PHE A 44 1.78 -4.10 -0.46
N ILE A 45 0.88 -4.70 0.33
CA ILE A 45 -0.36 -5.30 -0.19
C ILE A 45 -1.21 -4.24 -0.92
N GLY A 46 -1.34 -3.05 -0.32
CA GLY A 46 -2.02 -1.90 -0.93
C GLY A 46 -1.42 -1.49 -2.26
N LEU A 47 -0.09 -1.45 -2.37
CA LEU A 47 0.61 -1.13 -3.62
C LEU A 47 0.30 -2.17 -4.71
N ASP A 48 0.36 -3.45 -4.37
CA ASP A 48 0.08 -4.54 -5.32
C ASP A 48 -1.37 -4.48 -5.84
N ILE A 49 -2.34 -4.22 -4.95
CA ILE A 49 -3.74 -4.05 -5.34
C ILE A 49 -3.91 -2.80 -6.20
N GLY A 50 -3.33 -1.68 -5.79
CA GLY A 50 -3.40 -0.42 -6.54
C GLY A 50 -2.88 -0.59 -7.96
N TYR A 51 -1.86 -1.42 -8.14
CA TYR A 51 -1.34 -1.77 -9.45
C TYR A 51 -2.34 -2.60 -10.26
N ILE A 52 -2.97 -3.60 -9.64
CA ILE A 52 -4.03 -4.41 -10.27
C ILE A 52 -5.21 -3.52 -10.68
N THR A 53 -5.72 -2.66 -9.80
CA THR A 53 -6.86 -1.79 -10.14
C THR A 53 -6.52 -0.74 -11.18
N LEU A 54 -5.29 -0.25 -11.26
CA LEU A 54 -4.84 0.59 -12.38
C LEU A 54 -4.93 -0.12 -13.74
N ILE A 55 -4.69 -1.42 -13.80
CA ILE A 55 -4.78 -2.17 -15.06
C ILE A 55 -6.22 -2.22 -15.56
N PHE A 56 -7.20 -2.36 -14.66
CA PHE A 56 -8.59 -2.64 -15.01
C PHE A 56 -9.53 -1.44 -14.95
N LEU A 57 -9.32 -0.49 -14.02
CA LEU A 57 -10.30 0.54 -13.66
C LEU A 57 -9.87 1.97 -14.01
N ARG A 58 -8.65 2.15 -14.50
CA ARG A 58 -8.16 3.48 -14.91
C ARG A 58 -8.90 3.97 -16.15
N ASP A 59 -8.91 5.28 -16.32
CA ASP A 59 -9.22 5.88 -17.61
C ASP A 59 -7.97 5.85 -18.53
N LYS A 60 -8.00 5.21 -19.70
CA LYS A 60 -6.80 5.11 -20.54
C LYS A 60 -6.52 6.36 -21.36
N ASP A 61 -7.54 7.19 -21.53
CA ASP A 61 -7.49 8.39 -22.37
C ASP A 61 -7.26 9.64 -21.53
N ALA A 62 -7.44 9.53 -20.20
CA ALA A 62 -7.09 10.60 -19.29
C ALA A 62 -5.59 10.89 -19.24
N SER A 63 -5.26 12.18 -19.15
CA SER A 63 -3.88 12.70 -19.19
C SER A 63 -3.45 13.41 -17.90
N GLY A 64 -4.42 13.77 -17.05
CA GLY A 64 -4.15 14.46 -15.80
C GLY A 64 -3.71 13.56 -14.65
N PRO A 65 -3.20 14.15 -13.55
CA PRO A 65 -2.77 13.41 -12.38
C PRO A 65 -3.95 12.68 -11.71
N PRO A 66 -3.69 11.64 -10.89
CA PRO A 66 -4.67 11.13 -9.96
C PRO A 66 -5.23 12.25 -9.09
N ASN A 67 -6.52 12.21 -8.80
CA ASN A 67 -7.19 13.24 -8.02
C ASN A 67 -6.47 13.42 -6.67
N LEU A 68 -5.90 14.62 -6.47
CA LEU A 68 -5.07 14.93 -5.29
C LEU A 68 -5.87 14.80 -4.00
N PHE A 69 -7.06 15.39 -3.94
CA PHE A 69 -7.91 15.34 -2.75
C PHE A 69 -8.28 13.89 -2.38
N LEU A 70 -8.58 13.07 -3.38
CA LEU A 70 -8.93 11.67 -3.19
C LEU A 70 -7.74 10.85 -2.69
N THR A 71 -6.58 11.07 -3.29
CA THR A 71 -5.32 10.44 -2.90
C THR A 71 -4.98 10.81 -1.45
N LEU A 72 -5.09 12.09 -1.10
CA LEU A 72 -4.87 12.57 0.26
C LEU A 72 -5.89 12.01 1.24
N ALA A 73 -7.18 11.91 0.86
CA ALA A 73 -8.21 11.35 1.73
C ALA A 73 -7.96 9.88 2.07
N MET A 74 -7.48 9.07 1.12
CA MET A 74 -7.11 7.66 1.36
C MET A 74 -5.81 7.51 2.15
N SER A 75 -4.84 8.42 1.96
CA SER A 75 -3.57 8.39 2.69
C SER A 75 -3.67 8.97 4.11
N ALA A 76 -4.62 9.89 4.34
CA ALA A 76 -4.75 10.63 5.60
C ALA A 76 -4.87 9.73 6.84
N PRO A 77 -5.64 8.62 6.86
CA PRO A 77 -5.74 7.74 8.02
C PRO A 77 -4.38 7.25 8.52
N LEU A 78 -3.47 6.87 7.62
CA LEU A 78 -2.11 6.44 7.99
C LEU A 78 -1.31 7.59 8.60
N TYR A 79 -1.38 8.78 8.01
CA TYR A 79 -0.65 9.94 8.52
C TYR A 79 -1.18 10.38 9.87
N VAL A 80 -2.49 10.43 10.06
CA VAL A 80 -3.14 10.74 11.34
C VAL A 80 -2.73 9.73 12.40
N ASP A 81 -2.80 8.43 12.09
CA ASP A 81 -2.41 7.36 13.01
C ASP A 81 -0.91 7.39 13.36
N SER A 82 -0.06 7.72 12.38
CA SER A 82 1.39 7.83 12.58
C SER A 82 1.75 9.05 13.41
N PHE A 83 1.12 10.20 13.13
CA PHE A 83 1.34 11.44 13.85
C PHE A 83 0.85 11.31 15.30
N GLY A 84 -0.35 10.77 15.53
CA GLY A 84 -0.86 10.54 16.89
C GLY A 84 0.05 9.65 17.74
N GLN A 85 0.60 8.58 17.16
CA GLN A 85 1.59 7.74 17.84
C GLN A 85 2.93 8.45 18.08
N LEU A 86 3.38 9.30 17.15
CA LEU A 86 4.64 10.05 17.28
C LEU A 86 4.59 11.00 18.50
N PHE A 87 3.44 11.64 18.73
CA PHE A 87 3.22 12.55 19.87
C PHE A 87 2.67 11.85 21.12
N GLY A 88 2.47 10.53 21.09
CA GLY A 88 2.00 9.75 22.23
C GLY A 88 0.52 9.97 22.59
N PHE A 89 -0.30 10.46 21.65
CA PHE A 89 -1.74 10.64 21.89
C PHE A 89 -2.49 9.31 22.03
N TRP A 90 -2.04 8.27 21.31
CA TRP A 90 -2.57 6.91 21.42
C TRP A 90 -1.57 5.86 20.93
N THR A 91 -1.83 4.60 21.26
CA THR A 91 -1.16 3.44 20.69
C THR A 91 -2.09 2.72 19.73
N SER A 92 -1.62 2.42 18.52
CA SER A 92 -2.42 1.67 17.56
C SER A 92 -2.34 0.18 17.86
N ASN A 93 -3.35 -0.56 17.43
CA ASN A 93 -3.28 -2.02 17.32
C ASN A 93 -2.86 -2.41 15.88
N ASN A 94 -2.52 -3.68 15.69
CA ASN A 94 -2.04 -4.15 14.39
C ASN A 94 -3.14 -4.17 13.31
N ASP A 95 -4.42 -4.26 13.70
CA ASP A 95 -5.56 -4.14 12.79
C ASP A 95 -5.62 -2.76 12.14
N LEU A 96 -5.56 -1.71 12.96
CA LEU A 96 -5.55 -0.32 12.49
C LEU A 96 -4.31 -0.03 11.64
N ARG A 97 -3.14 -0.53 12.06
CA ARG A 97 -1.90 -0.40 11.28
C ARG A 97 -2.01 -1.04 9.91
N LEU A 98 -2.54 -2.27 9.84
CA LEU A 98 -2.73 -2.99 8.59
C LEU A 98 -3.72 -2.27 7.69
N PHE A 99 -4.89 -1.90 8.21
CA PHE A 99 -5.93 -1.25 7.41
C PHE A 99 -5.50 0.10 6.86
N THR A 100 -4.91 0.97 7.70
CA THR A 100 -4.39 2.26 7.26
C THR A 100 -3.22 2.12 6.27
N GLY A 101 -2.37 1.10 6.45
CA GLY A 101 -1.33 0.71 5.50
C GLY A 101 -1.89 0.35 4.13
N ILE A 102 -2.91 -0.51 4.08
CA ILE A 102 -3.59 -0.94 2.84
C ILE A 102 -4.12 0.28 2.07
N LEU A 103 -4.85 1.18 2.75
CA LEU A 103 -5.40 2.39 2.12
C LEU A 103 -4.30 3.28 1.53
N PHE A 104 -3.22 3.48 2.27
CA PHE A 104 -2.06 4.26 1.83
C PHE A 104 -1.34 3.65 0.63
N GLY A 105 -1.11 2.33 0.62
CA GLY A 105 -0.47 1.67 -0.52
C GLY A 105 -1.28 1.82 -1.82
N MET A 106 -2.60 1.66 -1.73
CA MET A 106 -3.48 1.80 -2.90
C MET A 106 -3.53 3.23 -3.45
N SER A 107 -3.50 4.25 -2.59
CA SER A 107 -3.49 5.65 -3.03
C SER A 107 -2.13 6.06 -3.60
N LEU A 108 -1.04 5.48 -3.08
CA LEU A 108 0.31 5.79 -3.53
C LEU A 108 0.59 5.28 -4.95
N THR A 109 0.03 4.13 -5.33
CA THR A 109 0.29 3.52 -6.66
C THR A 109 -0.02 4.42 -7.87
N PRO A 110 -1.25 4.96 -8.04
CA PRO A 110 -1.57 5.84 -9.17
C PRO A 110 -0.66 7.08 -9.20
N PHE A 111 -0.32 7.61 -8.02
CA PHE A 111 0.60 8.74 -7.90
C PHE A 111 2.01 8.39 -8.37
N LEU A 112 2.57 7.25 -7.93
CA LEU A 112 3.90 6.79 -8.34
C LEU A 112 3.98 6.54 -9.85
N VAL A 113 2.99 5.86 -10.44
CA VAL A 113 2.99 5.58 -11.87
C VAL A 113 2.87 6.87 -12.69
N TYR A 114 2.04 7.82 -12.23
CA TYR A 114 1.93 9.13 -12.86
C TYR A 114 3.23 9.93 -12.75
N ALA A 115 3.84 10.00 -11.57
CA ALA A 115 5.11 10.69 -11.35
C ALA A 115 6.23 10.12 -12.23
N LEU A 116 6.34 8.79 -12.35
CA LEU A 116 7.29 8.13 -13.25
C LEU A 116 7.10 8.55 -14.71
N SER A 117 5.87 8.81 -15.14
CA SER A 117 5.56 9.24 -16.51
C SER A 117 5.97 10.67 -16.82
N LEU A 118 6.23 11.50 -15.81
CA LEU A 118 6.78 12.86 -15.95
C LEU A 118 8.32 12.87 -16.10
N THR A 119 8.98 11.78 -15.69
CA THR A 119 10.45 11.69 -15.69
C THR A 119 11.00 11.17 -17.02
N PHE A 120 12.34 11.19 -17.15
CA PHE A 120 13.09 10.64 -18.29
C PHE A 120 12.83 9.16 -18.58
N PHE A 121 12.19 8.43 -17.65
CA PHE A 121 11.82 7.02 -17.80
C PHE A 121 10.53 6.77 -18.59
N LYS A 122 9.83 7.82 -19.05
CA LYS A 122 8.64 7.70 -19.90
C LYS A 122 8.89 6.76 -21.08
N GLY A 123 8.14 5.65 -21.13
CA GLY A 123 8.23 4.68 -22.22
C GLY A 123 9.54 3.88 -22.30
N LYS A 124 10.47 4.01 -21.36
CA LYS A 124 11.73 3.24 -21.35
C LYS A 124 11.60 1.90 -20.64
N ILE A 125 10.72 1.82 -19.65
CA ILE A 125 10.49 0.60 -18.86
C ILE A 125 9.40 -0.23 -19.54
N PRO A 126 9.71 -1.41 -20.12
CA PRO A 126 8.73 -2.19 -20.89
C PRO A 126 7.50 -2.59 -20.08
N LEU A 127 7.69 -2.91 -18.80
CA LEU A 127 6.62 -3.28 -17.86
C LEU A 127 5.62 -2.14 -17.64
N LEU A 128 6.11 -0.90 -17.59
CA LEU A 128 5.27 0.26 -17.29
C LEU A 128 4.61 0.87 -18.54
N LYS A 129 5.05 0.53 -19.76
CA LYS A 129 4.44 1.07 -21.01
C LYS A 129 2.93 0.86 -21.08
N ARG A 130 2.43 -0.27 -20.60
CA ARG A 130 0.99 -0.60 -20.62
C ARG A 130 0.21 0.24 -19.61
N ILE A 131 0.86 0.71 -18.56
CA ILE A 131 0.23 1.33 -17.39
C ILE A 131 0.45 2.85 -17.38
N GLN A 132 1.54 3.36 -17.96
CA GLN A 132 1.75 4.79 -18.08
C GLN A 132 0.65 5.46 -18.94
N PRO A 133 0.27 6.70 -18.63
CA PRO A 133 -0.57 7.49 -19.51
C PRO A 133 0.21 7.81 -20.80
N LYS A 134 -0.50 7.93 -21.93
CA LYS A 134 0.11 8.28 -23.23
C LYS A 134 0.80 9.65 -23.12
N ASN A 135 0.09 10.60 -22.50
CA ASN A 135 0.55 11.94 -22.18
C ASN A 135 0.26 12.22 -20.71
N ALA A 136 1.21 12.85 -20.01
CA ALA A 136 1.05 13.27 -18.63
C ALA A 136 1.10 14.80 -18.61
N ASP A 137 -0.05 15.41 -18.32
CA ASP A 137 -0.20 16.87 -18.23
C ASP A 137 -0.68 17.24 -16.83
N LEU A 138 0.15 17.97 -16.09
CA LEU A 138 -0.18 18.42 -14.73
C LEU A 138 -1.40 19.36 -14.68
N ASN A 139 -1.73 20.02 -15.79
CA ASN A 139 -2.83 20.98 -15.86
C ASN A 139 -4.14 20.38 -16.42
N ALA A 140 -4.13 19.10 -16.79
CA ALA A 140 -5.34 18.44 -17.29
C ALA A 140 -6.42 18.37 -16.20
N LYS A 141 -7.68 18.57 -16.59
CA LYS A 141 -8.83 18.61 -15.67
C LYS A 141 -9.41 17.22 -15.38
N ASP A 142 -9.14 16.28 -16.26
CA ASP A 142 -9.48 14.88 -16.19
C ASP A 142 -8.49 14.13 -15.28
N SER A 143 -9.01 13.36 -14.33
CA SER A 143 -8.19 12.53 -13.46
C SER A 143 -8.10 11.12 -14.02
N TRP A 144 -6.87 10.63 -14.12
CA TRP A 144 -6.59 9.26 -14.50
C TRP A 144 -7.18 8.21 -13.54
N PHE A 145 -7.34 8.60 -12.27
CA PHE A 145 -7.90 7.76 -11.22
C PHE A 145 -9.20 8.38 -10.70
N ASN A 146 -10.34 7.78 -11.03
CA ASN A 146 -11.66 8.34 -10.76
C ASN A 146 -12.29 7.80 -9.46
N VAL A 147 -13.40 8.43 -9.04
CA VAL A 147 -14.12 8.07 -7.79
C VAL A 147 -14.63 6.63 -7.80
N LYS A 148 -14.99 6.07 -8.98
CA LYS A 148 -15.43 4.67 -9.08
C LYS A 148 -14.29 3.72 -8.75
N ALA A 149 -13.09 3.95 -9.31
CA ALA A 149 -11.90 3.16 -9.01
C ALA A 149 -11.55 3.20 -7.52
N MET A 150 -11.75 4.35 -6.87
CA MET A 150 -11.55 4.50 -5.43
C MET A 150 -12.60 3.73 -4.61
N GLY A 151 -13.89 3.79 -4.98
CA GLY A 151 -14.93 2.99 -4.34
C GLY A 151 -14.66 1.49 -4.43
N THR A 152 -14.17 1.03 -5.58
CA THR A 152 -13.73 -0.35 -5.75
C THR A 152 -12.50 -0.69 -4.92
N ASN A 153 -11.49 0.19 -4.87
CA ASN A 153 -10.32 0.00 -3.99
C ASN A 153 -10.73 -0.09 -2.52
N MET A 154 -11.65 0.76 -2.06
CA MET A 154 -12.14 0.73 -0.69
C MET A 154 -12.82 -0.60 -0.36
N LEU A 155 -13.67 -1.11 -1.26
CA LEU A 155 -14.30 -2.42 -1.10
C LEU A 155 -13.26 -3.55 -1.05
N ILE A 156 -12.29 -3.55 -1.98
CA ILE A 156 -11.20 -4.53 -1.99
C ILE A 156 -10.38 -4.45 -0.69
N SER A 157 -10.12 -3.25 -0.18
CA SER A 157 -9.40 -3.02 1.09
C SER A 157 -10.11 -3.74 2.24
N ILE A 158 -11.43 -3.55 2.34
CA ILE A 158 -12.25 -4.11 3.42
C ILE A 158 -12.26 -5.64 3.32
N LEU A 159 -12.45 -6.19 2.12
CA LEU A 159 -12.47 -7.63 1.90
C LEU A 159 -11.12 -8.28 2.21
N LEU A 160 -10.01 -7.64 1.80
CA LEU A 160 -8.67 -8.15 2.06
C LEU A 160 -8.28 -8.03 3.52
N PHE A 161 -8.62 -6.93 4.17
CA PHE A 161 -8.46 -6.80 5.61
C PHE A 161 -9.19 -7.94 6.34
N ALA A 162 -10.46 -8.20 5.99
CA ALA A 162 -11.24 -9.29 6.57
C ALA A 162 -10.62 -10.67 6.29
N GLY A 163 -10.12 -10.91 5.07
CA GLY A 163 -9.46 -12.15 4.69
C GLY A 163 -8.12 -12.37 5.37
N ILE A 164 -7.29 -11.34 5.52
CA ILE A 164 -6.03 -11.43 6.27
C ILE A 164 -6.34 -11.71 7.74
N LYS A 165 -7.32 -11.00 8.32
CA LYS A 165 -7.75 -11.21 9.70
C LYS A 165 -8.24 -12.65 9.95
N SER A 166 -8.93 -13.27 9.00
CA SER A 166 -9.38 -14.66 9.16
C SER A 166 -8.24 -15.68 9.11
N ILE A 167 -7.14 -15.37 8.41
CA ILE A 167 -5.96 -16.24 8.31
C ILE A 167 -5.04 -16.07 9.53
N VAL A 168 -4.83 -14.83 9.97
CA VAL A 168 -3.93 -14.52 11.09
C VAL A 168 -4.53 -14.95 12.44
N GLY A 169 -5.86 -15.10 12.52
CA GLY A 169 -6.56 -15.56 13.73
C GLY A 169 -6.56 -14.54 14.87
N ASN A 170 -7.25 -14.88 15.96
CA ASN A 170 -7.35 -14.07 17.18
C ASN A 170 -6.13 -14.24 18.13
N GLU A 171 -4.93 -14.63 17.64
CA GLU A 171 -3.68 -14.49 18.42
C GLU A 171 -3.26 -13.01 18.53
N PHE A 172 -4.27 -12.17 18.78
CA PHE A 172 -4.35 -10.73 18.61
C PHE A 172 -4.88 -10.07 19.89
N SER A 173 -4.72 -10.76 21.01
CA SER A 173 -4.98 -10.24 22.35
C SER A 173 -3.73 -10.47 23.18
N LEU A 174 -3.28 -9.43 23.89
CA LEU A 174 -2.11 -9.38 24.76
C LEU A 174 -0.84 -8.92 24.01
N PHE A 175 -0.80 -7.63 23.63
CA PHE A 175 -0.49 -6.54 24.56
C PHE A 175 -1.29 -5.28 24.20
#